data_AF-A0A1U9UQ79-F1
#
_entry.id   AF-A0A1U9UQ79-F1
#
_cell.length_a   1.000
_cell.length_b   1.000
_cell.length_c   1.000
_cell.angle_alpha   90.00
_cell.angle_beta   90.00
_cell.angle_gamma   90.00
#
_symmetry.space_group_name_H-M   'P 1'
#
loop_
_entity.id
_entity.type
_entity.pdbx_description
1 polymer ?
#
loop_
_entity_poly.entity_id
_entity_poly.type
_entity_poly.pdbx_seq_one_letter_code
_entity_poly.pdbx_strand_id
1 'polypeptide(L)'
;MLERVKGIGKIKGVHVIHTLLGKPYGATGARSAWDRASERAGLDGYTVKDIRAKAFTDAKKAGYDIEQIMVAAAHSDAKTTEIYIKDRQTPVSGVRLALPTGKRSQSSKPSGAE
;
A
#
# COMPACT_ATOMS: atom_id res chain seq x y z
N MET A 1 -13.80 -23.40 0.45
CA MET A 1 -12.67 -22.73 1.13
C MET A 1 -11.72 -23.74 1.79
N LEU A 2 -12.23 -24.72 2.55
CA LEU A 2 -11.43 -25.78 3.19
C LEU A 2 -10.59 -26.64 2.23
N GLU A 3 -11.08 -26.89 1.01
CA GLU A 3 -10.37 -27.72 0.01
C GLU A 3 -9.02 -27.13 -0.46
N ARG A 4 -8.88 -25.79 -0.51
CA ARG A 4 -7.59 -25.15 -0.88
C ARG A 4 -6.50 -25.30 0.20
N VAL A 5 -6.89 -25.57 1.44
CA VAL A 5 -5.99 -25.56 2.61
C VAL A 5 -5.32 -26.92 2.82
N LYS A 6 -5.92 -28.01 2.30
CA LYS A 6 -5.39 -29.37 2.44
C LYS A 6 -4.00 -29.58 1.81
N GLY A 7 -3.55 -28.68 0.93
CA GLY A 7 -2.22 -28.74 0.30
C GLY A 7 -1.09 -28.04 1.06
N ILE A 8 -1.37 -27.28 2.13
CA ILE A 8 -0.39 -26.37 2.78
C ILE A 8 0.08 -26.90 4.15
N GLY A 9 -0.67 -27.83 4.75
CA GLY A 9 -0.29 -28.46 6.02
C GLY A 9 -1.50 -29.00 6.79
N LYS A 10 -1.24 -29.55 7.98
CA LYS A 10 -2.30 -30.06 8.86
C LYS A 10 -3.18 -28.89 9.34
N ILE A 11 -4.46 -28.93 8.98
CA ILE A 11 -5.46 -27.97 9.46
C ILE A 11 -5.63 -28.19 10.97
N LYS A 12 -5.28 -27.17 11.77
CA LYS A 12 -5.34 -27.25 13.23
C LYS A 12 -6.64 -26.69 13.83
N GLY A 13 -7.43 -25.95 13.05
CA GLY A 13 -8.70 -25.38 13.50
C GLY A 13 -9.43 -24.60 12.40
N VAL A 14 -10.60 -24.06 12.73
CA VAL A 14 -11.48 -23.31 11.81
C VAL A 14 -11.03 -21.85 11.61
N HIS A 15 -10.31 -21.29 12.58
CA HIS A 15 -9.86 -19.90 12.54
C HIS A 15 -8.65 -19.76 11.62
N VAL A 16 -8.59 -18.67 10.83
CA VAL A 16 -7.41 -18.36 9.99
C VAL A 16 -6.20 -17.97 10.85
N ILE A 17 -6.44 -17.20 11.92
CA ILE A 17 -5.41 -16.82 12.90
C ILE A 17 -5.72 -17.55 14.21
N HIS A 18 -4.79 -18.37 14.66
CA HIS A 18 -4.98 -19.24 15.82
C HIS A 18 -3.67 -19.44 16.60
N THR A 19 -3.80 -19.93 17.84
CA THR A 19 -2.67 -20.41 18.66
C THR A 19 -2.03 -21.65 18.03
N LEU A 20 -0.83 -22.06 18.44
CA LEU A 20 -0.17 -23.25 17.88
C LEU A 20 -0.97 -24.56 17.98
N LEU A 21 -1.96 -24.60 18.90
CA LEU A 21 -2.89 -25.70 19.13
C LEU A 21 -4.21 -25.58 18.35
N GLY A 22 -4.36 -24.58 17.48
CA GLY A 22 -5.57 -24.39 16.67
C GLY A 22 -6.73 -23.67 17.40
N LYS A 23 -6.55 -23.29 18.66
CA LYS A 23 -7.55 -22.52 19.41
C LYS A 23 -7.53 -21.05 18.99
N PRO A 24 -8.69 -20.35 18.99
CA PRO A 24 -8.73 -18.92 18.75
C PRO A 24 -7.90 -18.15 19.77
N TYR A 25 -7.38 -17.00 19.38
CA TYR A 25 -6.81 -16.07 20.35
C TYR A 25 -7.90 -15.48 21.24
N GLY A 26 -7.58 -15.29 22.52
CA GLY A 26 -8.40 -14.46 23.41
C GLY A 26 -8.32 -12.98 23.01
N ALA A 27 -9.17 -12.14 23.61
CA ALA A 27 -9.31 -10.72 23.27
C ALA A 27 -7.99 -9.93 23.24
N THR A 28 -7.04 -10.28 24.11
CA THR A 28 -5.72 -9.62 24.19
C THR A 28 -4.59 -10.41 23.53
N GLY A 29 -4.84 -11.63 23.07
CA GLY A 29 -3.79 -12.56 22.63
C GLY A 29 -2.98 -12.06 21.44
N ALA A 30 -3.65 -11.43 20.46
CA ALA A 30 -2.98 -10.81 19.31
C ALA A 30 -2.12 -9.61 19.73
N ARG A 31 -2.58 -8.80 20.69
CA ARG A 31 -1.80 -7.68 21.24
C ARG A 31 -0.56 -8.17 21.96
N SER A 32 -0.68 -9.19 22.82
CA SER A 32 0.49 -9.73 23.51
C SER A 32 1.51 -10.36 22.56
N ALA A 33 1.06 -10.93 21.43
CA ALA A 33 1.96 -11.43 20.40
C ALA A 33 2.69 -10.29 19.68
N TRP A 34 2.00 -9.18 19.42
CA TRP A 34 2.58 -7.93 18.90
C TRP A 34 3.63 -7.35 19.86
N ASP A 35 3.28 -7.15 21.12
CA ASP A 35 4.17 -6.52 22.12
C ASP A 35 5.50 -7.28 22.22
N ARG A 36 5.44 -8.63 22.28
CA ARG A 36 6.64 -9.48 22.25
C ARG A 36 7.44 -9.37 20.95
N ALA A 37 6.78 -9.13 19.81
CA ALA A 37 7.47 -8.95 18.54
C ALA A 37 8.16 -7.58 18.46
N SER A 38 7.49 -6.53 18.94
CA SER A 38 8.07 -5.19 19.05
C SER A 38 9.30 -5.17 19.94
N GLU A 39 9.23 -5.82 21.12
CA GLU A 39 10.36 -5.96 22.03
C GLU A 39 11.56 -6.65 21.35
N ARG A 40 11.34 -7.79 20.68
CA ARG A 40 12.40 -8.49 19.93
C ARG A 40 12.99 -7.66 18.80
N ALA A 41 12.19 -6.79 18.20
CA ALA A 41 12.61 -5.92 17.10
C ALA A 41 13.22 -4.60 17.59
N GLY A 42 13.24 -4.32 18.90
CA GLY A 42 13.68 -3.04 19.45
C GLY A 42 12.78 -1.87 19.05
N LEU A 43 11.50 -2.11 18.80
CA LEU A 43 10.53 -1.10 18.41
C LEU A 43 9.76 -0.60 19.65
N ASP A 44 9.79 0.71 19.89
CA ASP A 44 9.03 1.38 20.95
C ASP A 44 8.00 2.35 20.37
N GLY A 45 6.90 2.58 21.10
CA GLY A 45 5.83 3.50 20.72
C GLY A 45 4.86 3.01 19.64
N TYR A 46 5.03 1.79 19.13
CA TYR A 46 4.15 1.19 18.12
C TYR A 46 3.14 0.22 18.70
N THR A 47 1.90 0.33 18.23
CA THR A 47 0.77 -0.52 18.61
C THR A 47 0.39 -1.48 17.48
N VAL A 48 -0.34 -2.55 17.82
CA VAL A 48 -0.88 -3.49 16.83
C VAL A 48 -1.77 -2.81 15.78
N LYS A 49 -2.36 -1.66 16.10
CA LYS A 49 -3.21 -0.90 15.16
C LYS A 49 -2.40 -0.19 14.07
N ASP A 50 -1.11 0.04 14.30
CA ASP A 50 -0.23 0.69 13.31
C ASP A 50 0.02 -0.19 12.08
N ILE A 51 -0.23 -1.50 12.18
CA ILE A 51 -0.29 -2.41 11.02
C ILE A 51 -1.29 -1.88 9.97
N ARG A 52 -2.46 -1.36 10.41
CA ARG A 52 -3.47 -0.81 9.50
C ARG A 52 -2.95 0.41 8.75
N ALA A 53 -2.36 1.36 9.46
CA ALA A 53 -1.79 2.56 8.87
C ALA A 53 -0.69 2.23 7.86
N LYS A 54 0.17 1.27 8.20
CA LYS A 54 1.20 0.75 7.29
C LYS A 54 0.58 0.09 6.05
N ALA A 55 -0.40 -0.78 6.22
CA ALA A 55 -1.06 -1.45 5.09
C ALA A 55 -1.70 -0.45 4.12
N PHE A 56 -2.33 0.62 4.62
CA PHE A 56 -2.93 1.65 3.76
C PHE A 56 -1.87 2.46 3.02
N THR A 57 -0.77 2.80 3.71
CA THR A 57 0.36 3.50 3.11
C THR A 57 1.02 2.66 2.02
N ASP A 58 1.21 1.36 2.26
CA ASP A 58 1.79 0.43 1.29
C ASP A 58 0.84 0.24 0.09
N ALA A 59 -0.47 0.15 0.31
CA ALA A 59 -1.47 0.10 -0.77
C ALA A 59 -1.44 1.39 -1.62
N LYS A 60 -1.38 2.57 -0.98
CA LYS A 60 -1.28 3.83 -1.73
C LYS A 60 -0.02 3.88 -2.58
N LYS A 61 1.12 3.42 -2.05
CA LYS A 61 2.39 3.31 -2.78
C LYS A 61 2.35 2.30 -3.93
N ALA A 62 1.56 1.24 -3.79
CA ALA A 62 1.30 0.28 -4.86
C ALA A 62 0.35 0.81 -5.96
N GLY A 63 -0.17 2.04 -5.80
CA GLY A 63 -0.99 2.72 -6.81
C GLY A 63 -2.50 2.52 -6.65
N TYR A 64 -2.97 1.93 -5.55
CA TYR A 64 -4.41 1.83 -5.28
C TYR A 64 -5.02 3.21 -5.01
N ASP A 65 -6.26 3.40 -5.47
CA ASP A 65 -7.01 4.61 -5.21
C ASP A 65 -7.54 4.64 -3.75
N ILE A 66 -8.00 5.81 -3.30
CA ILE A 66 -8.40 5.98 -1.90
C ILE A 66 -9.72 5.24 -1.62
N GLU A 67 -10.59 5.12 -2.61
CA GLU A 67 -11.88 4.45 -2.56
C GLU A 67 -11.72 2.94 -2.37
N GLN A 68 -10.78 2.31 -3.10
CA GLN A 68 -10.40 0.91 -2.97
C GLN A 68 -9.82 0.61 -1.59
N ILE A 69 -8.95 1.50 -1.10
CA ILE A 69 -8.37 1.37 0.24
C ILE A 69 -9.48 1.54 1.30
N MET A 70 -10.42 2.46 1.11
CA MET A 70 -11.56 2.68 2.00
C MET A 70 -12.48 1.44 2.07
N VAL A 71 -12.78 0.82 0.93
CA VAL A 71 -13.57 -0.41 0.86
C VAL A 71 -12.85 -1.55 1.61
N ALA A 72 -11.54 -1.72 1.38
CA ALA A 72 -10.74 -2.72 2.09
C ALA A 72 -10.63 -2.43 3.60
N ALA A 73 -10.66 -1.16 3.99
CA ALA A 73 -10.66 -0.70 5.38
C ALA A 73 -12.00 -0.88 6.10
N ALA A 74 -13.09 -1.15 5.35
CA ALA A 74 -14.47 -1.07 5.83
C ALA A 74 -14.79 0.28 6.50
N HIS A 75 -14.23 1.37 5.97
CA HIS A 75 -14.56 2.72 6.41
C HIS A 75 -15.75 3.26 5.60
N SER A 76 -16.62 4.02 6.26
CA SER A 76 -17.76 4.69 5.62
C SER A 76 -17.41 6.03 4.97
N ASP A 77 -16.24 6.59 5.29
CA ASP A 77 -15.80 7.91 4.87
C ASP A 77 -14.32 7.87 4.45
N ALA A 78 -14.03 8.44 3.28
CA ALA A 78 -12.70 8.55 2.72
C ALA A 78 -11.77 9.35 3.62
N LYS A 79 -12.27 10.39 4.30
CA LYS A 79 -11.49 11.22 5.22
C LYS A 79 -10.94 10.41 6.40
N THR A 80 -11.69 9.42 6.87
CA THR A 80 -11.22 8.49 7.91
C THR A 80 -10.09 7.60 7.41
N THR A 81 -10.06 7.27 6.11
CA THR A 81 -8.97 6.50 5.50
C THR A 81 -7.72 7.35 5.30
N GLU A 82 -7.88 8.60 4.88
CA GLU A 82 -6.77 9.54 4.65
C GLU A 82 -5.90 9.76 5.90
N ILE A 83 -6.50 9.89 7.09
CA ILE A 83 -5.73 10.08 8.34
C ILE A 83 -4.77 8.93 8.69
N TYR A 84 -4.99 7.74 8.12
CA TYR A 84 -4.15 6.55 8.30
C TYR A 84 -3.04 6.45 7.25
N ILE A 85 -3.11 7.18 6.14
CA ILE A 85 -2.03 7.23 5.16
C ILE A 85 -0.94 8.14 5.72
N LYS A 86 0.15 7.54 6.21
CA LYS A 86 1.27 8.25 6.84
C LYS A 86 2.35 8.65 5.84
N ASP A 87 1.95 8.89 4.59
CA ASP A 87 2.87 9.31 3.55
C ASP A 87 3.08 10.82 3.64
N ARG A 88 4.23 11.26 4.12
CA ARG A 88 4.68 12.63 3.94
C ARG A 88 5.21 12.78 2.52
N GLN A 89 4.35 12.60 1.51
CA GLN A 89 4.76 12.92 0.14
C GLN A 89 4.94 14.42 0.07
N THR A 90 6.18 14.88 -0.11
CA THR A 90 6.43 16.26 -0.50
C THR A 90 5.74 16.47 -1.85
N PRO A 91 4.80 17.42 -1.99
CA PRO A 91 4.16 17.68 -3.27
C PRO A 91 5.23 18.03 -4.29
N VAL A 92 5.36 17.20 -5.33
CA VAL A 92 6.25 17.48 -6.46
C VAL A 92 5.43 18.11 -7.58
N SER A 93 5.89 19.26 -8.07
CA SER A 93 5.29 19.90 -9.24
C SER A 93 5.74 19.16 -10.50
N GLY A 94 4.79 18.54 -11.21
CA GLY A 94 5.07 17.97 -12.52
C GLY A 94 5.21 19.07 -13.58
N VAL A 95 6.45 19.45 -13.90
CA VAL A 95 6.71 20.41 -14.99
C VAL A 95 6.76 19.65 -16.31
N ARG A 96 5.78 19.89 -17.20
CA ARG A 96 5.85 19.45 -18.59
C ARG A 96 6.59 20.49 -19.41
N LEU A 97 7.87 20.24 -19.69
CA LEU A 97 8.68 21.06 -20.60
C LEU A 97 8.45 20.60 -22.05
N ALA A 98 7.93 21.50 -22.88
CA ALA A 98 7.96 21.32 -24.32
C ALA A 98 9.38 21.61 -24.82
N LEU A 99 10.04 20.60 -25.38
CA LEU A 99 11.33 20.80 -26.04
C LEU A 99 11.12 21.67 -27.29
N PRO A 100 11.93 22.72 -27.51
CA PRO A 100 11.83 23.51 -28.72
C PRO A 100 12.13 22.63 -29.93
N THR A 101 11.13 22.42 -30.78
CA THR A 101 11.29 21.80 -32.09
C THR A 101 12.02 22.80 -32.98
N GLY A 102 13.33 22.64 -33.08
CA GLY A 102 14.15 23.45 -33.99
C GLY A 102 13.57 23.37 -35.40
N LYS A 103 13.10 24.51 -35.94
CA LYS A 103 12.79 24.62 -37.36
C LYS A 103 14.10 24.39 -38.12
N ARG A 104 14.23 23.25 -38.81
CA ARG A 104 15.20 23.16 -39.90
C ARG A 104 14.85 24.26 -40.89
N SER A 105 15.72 25.26 -40.96
CA SER A 105 15.67 26.34 -41.94
C SER A 105 15.48 25.73 -43.32
N GLN A 106 14.39 26.11 -43.99
CA GLN A 106 14.24 25.88 -45.42
C GLN A 106 15.21 26.82 -46.14
N SER A 107 16.22 26.25 -46.80
CA SER A 107 16.97 26.99 -47.82
C SER A 107 16.12 27.05 -49.09
N SER A 108 15.65 28.25 -49.41
CA SER A 108 14.99 28.62 -50.66
C SER A 108 15.94 28.45 -51.86
N LYS A 109 15.41 27.86 -52.95
CA LYS A 109 15.99 27.85 -54.30
C LYS A 109 16.28 29.27 -54.82
N PRO A 110 17.09 29.39 -55.89
CA PRO A 110 16.74 30.26 -56.99
C PRO A 110 16.34 29.45 -58.24
N SER A 111 15.49 30.10 -59.01
CA SER A 111 14.82 29.69 -60.24
C SER A 111 15.62 30.11 -61.48
N GLY A 112 15.56 29.30 -62.55
CA GLY A 112 15.92 29.64 -63.94
C GLY A 112 17.36 29.27 -64.34
N ALA A 113 17.67 28.86 -65.56
CA ALA A 113 16.91 28.71 -66.81
C ALA A 113 17.66 27.72 -67.72
N GLU A 114 16.97 27.32 -68.80
CA GLU A 114 17.33 26.40 -69.91
C GLU A 114 17.02 24.91 -69.73
#